data_AF-B2VB41-F1
#
_entry.id   AF-B2VB41-F1
#
_cell.length_a   1.000
_cell.length_b   1.000
_cell.length_c   1.000
_cell.angle_alpha   90.00
_cell.angle_beta   90.00
_cell.angle_gamma   90.00
#
_symmetry.space_group_name_H-M   'P 1'
#
loop_
_entity.id
_entity.type
_entity.pdbx_description
1 polymer ?
#
loop_
_entity_poly.entity_id
_entity_poly.type
_entity_poly.pdbx_seq_one_letter_code
_entity_poly.pdbx_strand_id
1 'polypeptide(L)'
;MNVSKNNEGGNMSGWWMPAGQLKILRRMATGEVLLHDRNKRIFYWESNPKERATVSAKALHNKNHISPELNFNYPAGVVKMNITPTGKNEMGYNRGIHLE
;
A
#
# COMPACT_ATOMS: atom_id res chain seq x y z
N MET A 1 29.39 31.33 21.29
CA MET A 1 29.15 29.94 20.85
C MET A 1 27.66 29.82 20.57
N ASN A 2 27.26 29.83 19.29
CA ASN A 2 25.87 29.79 18.88
C ASN A 2 25.35 28.35 18.97
N VAL A 3 24.41 28.10 19.89
CA VAL A 3 23.60 26.88 19.90
C VAL A 3 22.60 27.02 18.75
N SER A 4 22.86 26.31 17.65
CA SER A 4 21.92 26.23 16.53
C SER A 4 20.65 25.55 17.02
N LYS A 5 19.57 26.32 17.15
CA LYS A 5 18.21 25.81 17.26
C LYS A 5 17.90 25.15 15.94
N ASN A 6 18.16 23.85 15.83
CA ASN A 6 17.60 23.05 14.75
C ASN A 6 16.11 22.94 15.07
N ASN A 7 15.34 23.82 14.45
CA ASN A 7 13.90 23.68 14.28
C ASN A 7 13.66 22.32 13.61
N GLU A 8 13.46 21.28 14.40
CA GLU A 8 12.72 20.10 13.97
C GLU A 8 11.24 20.48 13.89
N GLY A 9 10.93 21.37 12.95
CA GLY A 9 9.61 21.46 12.36
C GLY A 9 9.39 20.18 11.54
N GLY A 10 9.15 19.08 12.25
CA GLY A 10 8.68 17.84 11.68
C GLY A 10 7.39 18.14 10.93
N ASN A 11 7.50 18.20 9.61
CA ASN A 11 6.44 18.49 8.67
C ASN A 11 5.16 17.71 9.04
N MET A 12 4.13 18.40 9.52
CA MET A 12 2.76 17.86 9.66
C MET A 12 2.09 17.62 8.29
N SER A 13 2.84 17.21 7.28
CA SER A 13 2.38 16.95 5.91
C SER A 13 2.21 15.45 5.59
N GLY A 14 2.39 14.56 6.58
CA GLY A 14 2.35 13.10 6.40
C GLY A 14 0.97 12.46 6.54
N TRP A 15 -0.08 13.21 6.89
CA TRP A 15 -1.34 12.63 7.39
C TRP A 15 -2.38 12.27 6.32
N TRP A 16 -2.09 12.50 5.04
CA TRP A 16 -3.07 12.27 3.97
C TRP A 16 -2.60 11.22 2.97
N MET A 17 -3.17 10.02 3.08
CA MET A 17 -3.07 8.99 2.05
C MET A 17 -4.15 9.19 0.98
N PRO A 18 -3.81 9.12 -0.33
CA PRO A 18 -4.82 9.15 -1.38
C PRO A 18 -5.88 8.06 -1.21
N ALA A 19 -7.16 8.39 -1.42
CA ALA A 19 -8.29 7.49 -1.19
C ALA A 19 -8.14 6.11 -1.88
N GLY A 20 -7.64 6.08 -3.12
CA GLY A 20 -7.40 4.82 -3.84
C GLY A 20 -6.33 3.93 -3.20
N GLN A 21 -5.30 4.52 -2.58
CA GLN A 21 -4.28 3.77 -1.83
C GLN A 21 -4.87 3.23 -0.52
N LEU A 22 -5.64 4.05 0.20
CA LEU A 22 -6.30 3.63 1.44
C LEU A 22 -7.35 2.53 1.19
N LYS A 23 -8.11 2.62 0.09
CA LYS A 23 -9.08 1.61 -0.32
C LYS A 23 -8.43 0.25 -0.53
N ILE A 24 -7.27 0.20 -1.18
CA ILE A 24 -6.51 -1.05 -1.36
C ILE A 24 -6.09 -1.63 -0.02
N LEU A 25 -5.48 -0.81 0.87
CA LEU A 25 -5.05 -1.29 2.19
C LEU A 25 -6.22 -1.83 3.02
N ARG A 26 -7.38 -1.16 3.00
CA ARG A 26 -8.58 -1.62 3.71
C ARG A 26 -9.12 -2.93 3.15
N ARG A 27 -9.22 -3.07 1.82
CA ARG A 27 -9.65 -4.33 1.18
C ARG A 27 -8.72 -5.49 1.49
N MET A 28 -7.41 -5.25 1.44
CA MET A 28 -6.43 -6.26 1.86
C MET A 28 -6.59 -6.62 3.36
N ALA A 29 -6.89 -5.64 4.21
CA ALA A 29 -7.11 -5.86 5.64
C ALA A 29 -8.42 -6.63 5.95
N THR A 30 -9.42 -6.59 5.06
CA THR A 30 -10.62 -7.45 5.16
C THR A 30 -10.40 -8.85 4.60
N GLY A 31 -9.19 -9.17 4.13
CA GLY A 31 -8.82 -10.49 3.62
C GLY A 31 -8.86 -10.62 2.10
N GLU A 32 -9.15 -9.55 1.35
CA GLU A 32 -9.08 -9.62 -0.12
C GLU A 32 -7.62 -9.76 -0.60
N VAL A 33 -7.42 -10.65 -1.56
CA VAL A 33 -6.08 -10.98 -2.06
C VAL A 33 -5.74 -10.09 -3.25
N LEU A 34 -4.71 -9.25 -3.07
CA LEU A 34 -4.11 -8.47 -4.14
C LEU A 34 -2.95 -9.25 -4.76
N LEU A 35 -2.99 -9.41 -6.09
CA LEU A 35 -1.95 -10.08 -6.87
C LEU A 35 -1.18 -9.07 -7.72
N HIS A 36 0.10 -9.36 -7.93
CA HIS A 36 0.97 -8.64 -8.84
C HIS A 36 1.51 -9.61 -9.90
N ASP A 37 1.08 -9.43 -11.15
CA ASP A 37 1.72 -10.07 -12.30
C ASP A 37 2.92 -9.21 -12.72
N ARG A 38 4.12 -9.70 -12.40
CA ARG A 38 5.40 -8.99 -12.66
C ARG A 38 5.73 -8.92 -14.15
N ASN A 39 5.26 -9.89 -14.94
CA ASN A 39 5.51 -9.92 -16.39
C ASN A 39 4.71 -8.82 -17.09
N LYS A 40 3.45 -8.65 -16.68
CA LYS A 40 2.55 -7.62 -17.24
C LYS A 40 2.62 -6.28 -16.48
N ARG A 41 3.29 -6.25 -15.32
CA ARG A 41 3.41 -5.09 -14.42
C ARG A 41 2.06 -4.55 -13.97
N ILE A 42 1.13 -5.45 -13.68
CA ILE A 42 -0.26 -5.11 -13.29
C ILE A 42 -0.60 -5.66 -11.91
N PHE A 43 -1.44 -4.92 -11.20
CA PHE A 43 -2.04 -5.35 -9.93
C PHE A 43 -3.54 -5.55 -10.10
N TYR A 44 -4.07 -6.64 -9.55
CA TYR A 44 -5.48 -6.99 -9.65
C TYR A 44 -5.93 -7.83 -8.44
N TRP A 45 -7.22 -7.85 -8.20
CA TRP A 45 -7.82 -8.67 -7.13
C TRP A 45 -8.02 -10.09 -7.61
N GLU A 46 -7.68 -11.06 -6.78
CA GLU A 46 -7.88 -12.49 -7.08
C GLU A 46 -9.36 -12.80 -7.38
N SER A 47 -10.28 -12.20 -6.61
CA SER A 47 -11.73 -12.37 -6.76
C SER A 47 -12.29 -11.76 -8.05
N ASN A 48 -11.62 -10.76 -8.62
CA ASN A 48 -12.02 -10.10 -9.86
C ASN A 48 -10.81 -9.65 -10.68
N PRO A 49 -10.21 -10.54 -11.50
CA PRO A 49 -9.01 -10.21 -12.28
C PRO A 49 -9.18 -9.11 -13.33
N LYS A 50 -10.42 -8.74 -13.66
CA LYS A 50 -10.73 -7.60 -14.55
C LYS A 50 -10.61 -6.27 -13.81
N GLU A 51 -10.79 -6.26 -12.50
CA GLU A 51 -10.63 -5.08 -11.67
C GLU A 51 -9.15 -4.77 -11.45
N ARG A 52 -8.66 -3.70 -12.09
CA ARG A 52 -7.27 -3.26 -12.00
C ARG A 52 -7.07 -2.29 -10.84
N ALA A 53 -6.04 -2.55 -10.04
CA ALA A 53 -5.62 -1.70 -8.94
C ALA A 53 -4.21 -1.08 -9.18
N THR A 54 -3.68 -1.22 -10.40
CA THR A 54 -2.26 -0.98 -10.75
C THR A 54 -1.72 0.37 -10.29
N VAL A 55 -2.39 1.49 -10.55
CA VAL A 55 -1.84 2.83 -10.25
C VAL A 55 -1.62 3.01 -8.74
N SER A 56 -2.66 2.72 -7.95
CA SER A 56 -2.60 2.90 -6.50
C SER A 56 -1.77 1.81 -5.82
N ALA A 57 -1.84 0.55 -6.28
CA ALA A 57 -1.03 -0.54 -5.76
C ALA A 57 0.46 -0.33 -6.04
N LYS A 58 0.82 0.15 -7.23
CA LYS A 58 2.21 0.51 -7.57
C LYS A 58 2.74 1.62 -6.67
N ALA A 59 1.92 2.64 -6.38
CA ALA A 59 2.31 3.71 -5.46
C ALA A 59 2.53 3.18 -4.02
N LEU A 60 1.66 2.29 -3.54
CA LEU A 60 1.84 1.63 -2.24
C LEU A 60 3.10 0.75 -2.21
N HIS A 61 3.34 -0.01 -3.29
CA HIS A 61 4.52 -0.87 -3.41
C HIS A 61 5.81 -0.05 -3.41
N ASN A 62 5.86 1.03 -4.18
CA ASN A 62 7.02 1.93 -4.22
C ASN A 62 7.31 2.62 -2.88
N LYS A 63 6.28 2.78 -2.03
CA LYS A 63 6.38 3.34 -0.67
C LYS A 63 6.64 2.26 0.40
N ASN A 64 6.84 1.00 0.02
CA ASN A 64 6.96 -0.14 0.94
C ASN A 64 5.76 -0.31 1.88
N HIS A 65 4.56 0.09 1.48
CA HIS A 65 3.33 -0.15 2.25
C HIS A 65 2.74 -1.54 1.97
N ILE A 66 3.05 -2.10 0.80
CA ILE A 66 2.78 -3.49 0.43
C ILE A 66 4.03 -4.12 -0.17
N SER A 67 4.21 -5.43 0.01
CA SER A 67 5.36 -6.17 -0.53
C SER A 67 4.94 -7.56 -1.01
N PRO A 68 5.68 -8.18 -1.95
CA PRO A 68 5.45 -9.57 -2.33
C PRO A 68 5.57 -10.49 -1.12
N GLU A 69 4.69 -11.46 -1.04
CA GLU A 69 4.79 -12.58 -0.11
C GLU A 69 5.80 -13.61 -0.66
N LEU A 70 6.78 -13.97 0.16
CA LEU A 70 7.94 -14.75 -0.29
C LEU A 70 7.64 -16.24 -0.51
N ASN A 71 6.49 -16.75 -0.06
CA ASN A 71 6.23 -18.19 0.06
C ASN A 71 4.91 -18.67 -0.59
N PHE A 72 4.43 -18.03 -1.65
CA PHE A 72 3.17 -18.44 -2.30
C PHE A 72 3.36 -18.99 -3.72
N ASN A 73 2.74 -20.15 -3.97
CA ASN A 73 2.72 -20.85 -5.25
C ASN A 73 1.64 -20.25 -6.17
N TYR A 74 1.90 -19.08 -6.74
CA TYR A 74 1.17 -18.61 -7.91
C TYR A 74 1.89 -19.04 -9.20
N PRO A 75 1.19 -19.07 -10.36
CA PRO A 75 1.83 -19.27 -11.66
C PRO A 75 3.04 -18.36 -11.85
N ALA A 76 4.05 -18.84 -12.59
CA ALA A 76 5.32 -18.15 -12.77
C ALA A 76 5.14 -16.66 -13.13
N GLY A 77 5.69 -15.79 -12.30
CA GLY A 77 5.64 -14.33 -12.48
C GLY A 77 4.54 -13.61 -11.70
N VAL A 78 3.54 -14.33 -11.17
CA VAL A 78 2.51 -13.77 -10.29
C VAL A 78 2.92 -13.94 -8.82
N VAL A 79 2.73 -12.91 -8.01
CA VAL A 79 2.99 -12.95 -6.56
C VAL A 79 1.82 -12.35 -5.80
N LYS A 80 1.52 -12.91 -4.63
CA LYS A 80 0.59 -12.30 -3.67
C LYS A 80 1.25 -11.14 -2.97
N MET A 81 0.48 -10.09 -2.70
CA MET A 81 0.93 -8.92 -1.96
C MET A 81 0.47 -9.00 -0.51
N ASN A 82 1.34 -8.60 0.42
CA ASN A 82 1.03 -8.45 1.84
C ASN A 82 1.16 -6.99 2.26
N ILE A 83 0.34 -6.56 3.23
CA ILE A 83 0.50 -5.27 3.88
C ILE A 83 1.73 -5.34 4.80
N THR A 84 2.66 -4.41 4.63
CA THR A 84 3.86 -4.30 5.49
C THR A 84 3.50 -3.68 6.84
N PRO A 85 4.38 -3.75 7.86
CA PRO A 85 4.18 -2.99 9.11
C PRO A 85 3.98 -1.49 8.87
N THR A 86 4.74 -0.88 7.95
CA THR A 86 4.56 0.52 7.56
C THR A 86 3.19 0.79 6.97
N GLY A 87 2.70 -0.07 6.06
CA GLY A 87 1.36 0.06 5.49
C GLY A 87 0.25 -0.03 6.53
N LYS A 88 0.42 -0.88 7.57
CA LYS A 88 -0.52 -0.98 8.69
C LYS A 88 -0.56 0.29 9.53
N ASN A 89 0.60 0.89 9.82
CA ASN A 89 0.69 2.15 10.57
C ASN A 89 -0.02 3.29 9.83
N GLU A 90 0.27 3.44 8.53
CA GLU A 90 -0.33 4.45 7.68
C GLU A 90 -1.85 4.31 7.57
N MET A 91 -2.34 3.08 7.40
CA MET A 91 -3.78 2.81 7.43
C MET A 91 -4.39 3.18 8.79
N GLY A 92 -3.66 2.98 9.89
CA GLY A 92 -4.03 3.38 11.25
C GLY A 92 -4.20 4.89 11.41
N TYR A 93 -3.24 5.68 10.93
CA TYR A 93 -3.32 7.15 10.94
C TYR A 93 -4.46 7.69 10.09
N ASN A 94 -4.88 6.96 9.05
CA ASN A 94 -5.95 7.34 8.13
C ASN A 94 -7.31 6.67 8.46
N ARG A 95 -7.52 6.18 9.70
CA ARG A 95 -8.78 5.51 10.11
C ARG A 95 -10.02 6.39 10.00
N GLY A 96 -9.89 7.70 10.25
CA GLY A 96 -11.01 8.64 10.21
C GLY A 96 -11.53 8.99 8.81
N ILE A 97 -10.83 8.59 7.73
CA ILE A 97 -11.23 8.92 6.36
C ILE A 97 -12.38 8.00 5.92
N HIS A 98 -13.51 8.59 5.53
CA HIS A 98 -14.60 7.86 4.87
C HIS A 98 -14.24 7.65 3.38
N LEU A 99 -14.48 6.45 2.86
CA LEU A 99 -14.29 6.13 1.45
C LEU A 99 -15.67 5.87 0.85
N GLU A 100 -16.03 6.64 -0.18
CA GLU A 100 -17.25 6.46 -0.96
C GLU A 100 -17.15 5.26 -1.95
#